data_AF-A0A9P5X7S4-F1
#
_entry.id   AF-A0A9P5X7S4-F1
#
_cell.length_a   1.000
_cell.length_b   1.000
_cell.length_c   1.000
_cell.angle_alpha   90.00
_cell.angle_beta   90.00
_cell.angle_gamma   90.00
#
_symmetry.space_group_name_H-M   'P 1'
#
loop_
_entity.id
_entity.type
_entity.pdbx_description
1 polymer ?
#
loop_
_entity_poly.entity_id
_entity_poly.type
_entity_poly.pdbx_seq_one_letter_code
_entity_poly.pdbx_strand_id
1 'polypeptide(L)'
;MPSTPKKRAKSNGSAGILRGLKAIASAQGIEPVQATCLLSLDKNYIQTCVISKTLHPEAVTQLEYIWGYKYNTLNLDTRYNLFHPLLSVNPTLHAAFDAGTLALLPHLEDMIPLYNHFIDLAKKGSQLPKITPKIYKGKKLFEYTLLYLDTAPRLYIVRGNFTDGRTCHDPPFSSFPTITSHVHPHLVVFNLGEKLRRLQPLDRELVEDRTPGQVQKGMKLAALLYASWMRSIDVPPDFQVEKCKGSASSSRGRNSGSLTRSRSSCTEGDGDDSGGGDNNNNNNNDDDDSDDDDDDDDDELEEADKSESVLYDWDHINAWRNTTVFEPLPRHGATSNSPPLNSSTTV
;
A
#
# COMPACT_ATOMS: atom_id res chain seq x y z
N MET A 1 38.70 -6.56 -1.96
CA MET A 1 37.99 -5.32 -1.59
C MET A 1 36.50 -5.57 -1.78
N PRO A 2 35.69 -5.76 -0.72
CA PRO A 2 34.25 -5.94 -0.87
C PRO A 2 33.64 -4.66 -1.45
N SER A 3 32.96 -4.78 -2.59
CA SER A 3 32.23 -3.70 -3.24
C SER A 3 31.16 -3.16 -2.30
N THR A 4 31.22 -1.87 -1.96
CA THR A 4 30.15 -1.19 -1.21
C THR A 4 28.81 -1.35 -1.93
N PRO A 5 27.71 -1.63 -1.21
CA PRO A 5 26.38 -1.76 -1.81
C PRO A 5 26.02 -0.48 -2.58
N LYS A 6 25.59 -0.62 -3.85
CA LYS A 6 25.01 0.50 -4.61
C LYS A 6 23.84 1.08 -3.81
N LYS A 7 23.93 2.36 -3.45
CA LYS A 7 22.82 3.10 -2.83
C LYS A 7 21.55 2.92 -3.66
N ARG A 8 20.45 2.54 -3.02
CA ARG A 8 19.12 2.47 -3.65
C ARG A 8 18.77 3.85 -4.24
N ALA A 9 18.12 3.83 -5.41
CA ALA A 9 17.73 5.05 -6.10
C ALA A 9 16.81 5.89 -5.20
N LYS A 10 17.22 7.14 -4.92
CA LYS A 10 16.37 8.11 -4.20
C LYS A 10 15.24 8.56 -5.11
N SER A 11 14.00 8.59 -4.60
CA SER A 11 12.84 9.05 -5.36
C SER A 11 12.82 10.58 -5.53
N ASN A 12 12.13 11.04 -6.56
CA ASN A 12 11.87 12.45 -6.82
C ASN A 12 10.98 13.04 -5.72
N GLY A 13 11.22 14.29 -5.32
CA GLY A 13 10.55 14.95 -4.18
C GLY A 13 9.02 15.01 -4.25
N SER A 14 8.39 15.32 -3.11
CA SER A 14 6.94 15.31 -2.86
C SER A 14 6.07 16.02 -3.91
N ALA A 15 6.58 17.09 -4.53
CA ALA A 15 5.89 17.84 -5.58
C ALA A 15 5.66 17.06 -6.89
N GLY A 16 6.49 16.05 -7.19
CA GLY A 16 6.30 15.19 -8.36
C GLY A 16 5.17 14.18 -8.17
N ILE A 17 4.96 13.72 -6.94
CA ILE A 17 3.95 12.70 -6.60
C ILE A 17 2.54 13.27 -6.68
N LEU A 18 2.32 14.48 -6.14
CA LEU A 18 1.05 15.20 -6.21
C LEU A 18 0.57 15.42 -7.64
N ARG A 19 1.49 15.77 -8.57
CA ARG A 19 1.16 15.90 -10.00
C ARG A 19 0.70 14.58 -10.60
N GLY A 20 1.36 13.48 -10.24
CA GLY A 20 0.98 12.15 -10.70
C GLY A 20 -0.38 11.67 -10.18
N LEU A 21 -0.76 12.00 -8.94
CA LEU A 21 -2.07 11.64 -8.38
C LEU A 21 -3.20 12.48 -8.96
N LYS A 22 -2.98 13.80 -9.15
CA LYS A 22 -3.93 14.66 -9.87
C LYS A 22 -4.19 14.15 -11.29
N ALA A 23 -3.15 13.73 -12.00
CA ALA A 23 -3.29 13.17 -13.34
C ALA A 23 -4.07 11.84 -13.35
N ILE A 24 -3.87 10.96 -12.36
CA ILE A 24 -4.63 9.71 -12.23
C ILE A 24 -6.09 9.98 -11.91
N ALA A 25 -6.37 10.84 -10.92
CA ALA A 25 -7.72 11.20 -10.55
C ALA A 25 -8.46 11.84 -11.73
N SER A 26 -7.84 12.80 -12.40
CA SER A 26 -8.36 13.45 -13.61
C SER A 26 -8.60 12.46 -14.75
N ALA A 27 -7.70 11.49 -14.99
CA ALA A 27 -7.87 10.47 -16.03
C ALA A 27 -8.98 9.44 -15.70
N GLN A 28 -9.48 9.43 -14.47
CA GLN A 28 -10.53 8.52 -14.03
C GLN A 28 -11.87 9.22 -13.78
N GLY A 29 -11.99 10.51 -14.09
CA GLY A 29 -13.18 11.30 -13.73
C GLY A 29 -13.39 11.43 -12.22
N ILE A 30 -12.39 11.07 -11.42
CA ILE A 30 -12.40 11.21 -9.97
C ILE A 30 -11.92 12.64 -9.70
N GLU A 31 -12.74 13.43 -9.00
CA GLU A 31 -12.32 14.77 -8.56
C GLU A 31 -10.92 14.63 -7.91
N PRO A 32 -9.92 15.43 -8.32
CA PRO A 32 -8.55 15.27 -7.83
C PRO A 32 -8.58 15.23 -6.32
N VAL A 33 -8.30 14.04 -5.74
CA VAL A 33 -8.32 13.79 -4.29
C VAL A 33 -7.69 15.00 -3.64
N GLN A 34 -8.55 15.81 -3.00
CA GLN A 34 -8.13 17.08 -2.47
C GLN A 34 -6.99 16.76 -1.50
N ALA A 35 -5.98 17.63 -1.47
CA ALA A 35 -4.77 17.40 -0.69
C ALA A 35 -5.09 17.62 0.81
N THR A 36 -5.96 16.77 1.36
CA THR A 36 -6.61 16.88 2.66
C THR A 36 -6.49 15.58 3.39
N CYS A 37 -6.08 15.63 4.65
CA CYS A 37 -5.95 14.49 5.55
C CYS A 37 -7.12 13.50 5.41
N LEU A 38 -6.89 12.22 5.13
CA LEU A 38 -7.95 11.22 5.00
C LEU A 38 -8.63 10.91 6.32
N LEU A 39 -7.99 11.21 7.46
CA LEU A 39 -8.61 11.01 8.76
C LEU A 39 -9.43 12.23 9.24
N SER A 40 -8.88 13.44 9.14
CA SER A 40 -9.51 14.67 9.64
C SER A 40 -10.11 15.59 8.57
N LEU A 41 -9.76 15.38 7.31
CA LEU A 41 -10.08 16.24 6.16
C LEU A 41 -9.39 17.61 6.17
N ASP A 42 -8.38 17.80 7.02
CA ASP A 42 -7.56 19.03 7.05
C ASP A 42 -6.65 19.17 5.83
N LYS A 43 -6.56 20.38 5.25
CA LYS A 43 -5.66 20.69 4.12
C LYS A 43 -4.15 20.61 4.45
N ASN A 44 -3.80 20.61 5.73
CA ASN A 44 -2.43 20.49 6.18
C ASN A 44 -2.17 19.03 6.59
N TYR A 45 -1.29 18.34 5.87
CA TYR A 45 -1.01 16.92 6.12
C TYR A 45 0.47 16.58 6.05
N ILE A 46 0.82 15.49 6.74
CA ILE A 46 2.14 14.88 6.73
C ILE A 46 2.04 13.54 5.99
N GLN A 47 3.08 13.25 5.20
CA GLN A 47 3.17 11.98 4.48
C GLN A 47 3.71 10.90 5.43
N THR A 48 2.98 9.79 5.56
CA THR A 48 3.48 8.60 6.28
C THR A 48 3.65 7.42 5.34
N CYS A 49 4.65 6.59 5.63
CA CYS A 49 4.86 5.33 4.94
C CYS A 49 4.10 4.22 5.68
N VAL A 50 3.39 3.38 4.93
CA VAL A 50 2.70 2.22 5.52
C VAL A 50 3.70 1.22 6.04
N ILE A 51 4.71 0.89 5.23
CA ILE A 51 5.84 0.09 5.68
C ILE A 51 6.99 1.01 6.04
N SER A 52 7.56 0.81 7.24
CA SER A 52 8.70 1.60 7.70
C SER A 52 9.89 1.50 6.74
N LYS A 53 10.54 2.64 6.50
CA LYS A 53 11.80 2.72 5.74
C LYS A 53 12.96 2.04 6.46
N THR A 54 12.82 1.79 7.76
CA THR A 54 13.82 1.11 8.60
C THR A 54 13.71 -0.41 8.53
N LEU A 55 12.88 -0.96 7.64
CA LEU A 55 12.76 -2.41 7.47
C LEU A 55 14.11 -3.01 7.08
N HIS A 56 14.48 -4.12 7.72
CA HIS A 56 15.78 -4.77 7.50
C HIS A 56 15.93 -5.18 6.02
N PRO A 57 17.11 -5.00 5.38
CA PRO A 57 17.30 -5.34 3.98
C PRO A 57 16.92 -6.78 3.62
N GLU A 58 17.18 -7.74 4.51
CA GLU A 58 16.80 -9.15 4.32
C GLU A 58 15.28 -9.32 4.28
N ALA A 59 14.56 -8.66 5.18
CA ALA A 59 13.09 -8.67 5.17
C ALA A 59 12.56 -8.03 3.88
N VAL A 60 13.18 -6.96 3.39
CA VAL A 60 12.79 -6.37 2.10
C VAL A 60 13.03 -7.35 0.94
N THR A 61 14.16 -8.05 0.91
CA THR A 61 14.46 -9.06 -0.12
C THR A 61 13.52 -10.25 -0.04
N GLN A 62 13.17 -10.68 1.16
CA GLN A 62 12.17 -11.72 1.39
C GLN A 62 10.79 -11.30 0.89
N LEU A 63 10.35 -10.08 1.20
CA LEU A 63 9.09 -9.54 0.67
C LEU A 63 9.13 -9.40 -0.86
N GLU A 64 10.24 -8.97 -1.43
CA GLU A 64 10.40 -8.94 -2.89
C GLU A 64 10.19 -10.32 -3.50
N TYR A 65 10.81 -11.34 -2.92
CA TYR A 65 10.68 -12.72 -3.37
C TYR A 65 9.24 -13.22 -3.24
N ILE A 66 8.65 -13.12 -2.04
CA ILE A 66 7.30 -13.61 -1.72
C ILE A 66 6.22 -12.89 -2.53
N TRP A 67 6.35 -11.58 -2.71
CA TRP A 67 5.41 -10.80 -3.52
C TRP A 67 5.74 -10.87 -5.01
N GLY A 68 6.80 -11.59 -5.41
CA GLY A 68 7.20 -11.79 -6.80
C GLY A 68 7.69 -10.53 -7.51
N TYR A 69 8.19 -9.55 -6.74
CA TYR A 69 9.01 -8.47 -7.27
C TYR A 69 10.37 -9.01 -7.70
N LYS A 70 11.03 -8.29 -8.62
CA LYS A 70 12.43 -8.56 -8.94
C LYS A 70 13.30 -8.12 -7.75
N TYR A 71 14.45 -8.75 -7.59
CA TYR A 71 15.40 -8.36 -6.55
C TYR A 71 15.75 -6.86 -6.63
N ASN A 72 15.67 -6.19 -5.49
CA ASN A 72 15.93 -4.76 -5.30
C ASN A 72 15.04 -3.85 -6.17
N THR A 73 13.77 -4.23 -6.36
CA THR A 73 12.74 -3.41 -7.04
C THR A 73 11.58 -3.00 -6.15
N LEU A 74 11.43 -3.58 -4.96
CA LEU A 74 10.48 -3.09 -3.96
C LEU A 74 11.01 -1.78 -3.39
N ASN A 75 10.39 -0.71 -3.85
CA ASN A 75 10.72 0.63 -3.42
C ASN A 75 9.67 1.15 -2.43
N LEU A 76 10.06 1.14 -1.15
CA LEU A 76 9.26 1.64 -0.03
C LEU A 76 9.12 3.18 -0.04
N ASP A 77 9.89 3.89 -0.87
CA ASP A 77 9.74 5.33 -1.10
C ASP A 77 8.81 5.66 -2.28
N THR A 78 8.12 4.67 -2.84
CA THR A 78 7.13 4.91 -3.90
C THR A 78 5.83 5.47 -3.33
N ARG A 79 5.10 6.21 -4.17
CA ARG A 79 3.75 6.68 -3.86
C ARG A 79 2.77 5.57 -3.45
N TYR A 80 3.03 4.33 -3.84
CA TYR A 80 2.17 3.19 -3.49
C TYR A 80 2.35 2.73 -2.04
N ASN A 81 3.51 2.97 -1.43
CA ASN A 81 3.75 2.77 0.01
C ASN A 81 3.51 4.05 0.84
N LEU A 82 3.30 5.18 0.16
CA LEU A 82 2.94 6.44 0.81
C LEU A 82 1.43 6.53 0.90
N PHE A 83 0.92 6.51 2.12
CA PHE A 83 -0.47 6.77 2.36
C PHE A 83 -0.68 8.28 2.42
N HIS A 84 -0.77 8.87 1.23
CA HIS A 84 -1.22 10.24 1.10
C HIS A 84 -2.73 10.29 1.30
N PRO A 85 -3.24 11.27 2.05
CA PRO A 85 -2.65 11.93 3.22
C PRO A 85 -3.28 11.41 4.54
N LEU A 86 -2.84 10.32 5.17
CA LEU A 86 -3.61 9.85 6.36
C LEU A 86 -3.59 10.80 7.56
N LEU A 87 -2.54 11.60 7.71
CA LEU A 87 -2.27 12.24 8.99
C LEU A 87 -2.19 13.73 8.78
N SER A 88 -3.13 14.44 9.41
CA SER A 88 -3.11 15.89 9.54
C SER A 88 -1.78 16.33 10.14
N VAL A 89 -1.48 17.63 10.08
CA VAL A 89 -0.42 18.23 10.91
C VAL A 89 -0.58 17.89 12.39
N ASN A 90 -1.73 17.35 12.82
CA ASN A 90 -1.89 16.70 14.12
C ASN A 90 -0.82 15.61 14.37
N PRO A 91 0.24 15.92 15.14
CA PRO A 91 1.34 14.99 15.39
C PRO A 91 0.88 13.77 16.20
N THR A 92 -0.22 13.89 16.94
CA THR A 92 -0.77 12.83 17.78
C THR A 92 -1.28 11.67 16.96
N LEU A 93 -1.99 11.92 15.85
CA LEU A 93 -2.47 10.84 14.98
C LEU A 93 -1.29 10.13 14.31
N HIS A 94 -0.25 10.88 13.93
CA HIS A 94 0.94 10.30 13.32
C HIS A 94 1.71 9.43 14.30
N ALA A 95 1.93 9.94 15.51
CA ALA A 95 2.53 9.19 16.59
C ALA A 95 1.70 7.94 16.93
N ALA A 96 0.36 8.04 16.96
CA ALA A 96 -0.51 6.91 17.22
C ALA A 96 -0.43 5.84 16.12
N PHE A 97 -0.33 6.23 14.85
CA PHE A 97 -0.15 5.28 13.76
C PHE A 97 1.22 4.58 13.81
N ASP A 98 2.30 5.32 14.08
CA ASP A 98 3.66 4.78 14.18
C ASP A 98 3.85 3.89 15.42
N ALA A 99 3.25 4.28 16.55
CA ALA A 99 3.27 3.52 17.80
C ALA A 99 2.48 2.21 17.73
N GLY A 100 1.66 2.02 16.69
CA GLY A 100 0.81 0.84 16.52
C GLY A 100 -0.53 0.93 17.24
N THR A 101 -0.88 2.09 17.81
CA THR A 101 -2.20 2.38 18.39
C THR A 101 -3.29 2.44 17.33
N LEU A 102 -2.97 2.98 16.14
CA LEU A 102 -3.86 2.97 14.98
C LEU A 102 -3.34 2.02 13.90
N ALA A 103 -4.25 1.34 13.22
CA ALA A 103 -3.95 0.55 12.03
C ALA A 103 -5.07 0.65 11.00
N LEU A 104 -4.80 0.18 9.78
CA LEU A 104 -5.80 0.05 8.74
C LEU A 104 -6.00 -1.43 8.43
N LEU A 105 -7.25 -1.81 8.17
CA LEU A 105 -7.63 -3.13 7.72
C LEU A 105 -8.22 -3.00 6.31
N PRO A 106 -7.64 -3.65 5.28
CA PRO A 106 -8.28 -3.70 3.97
C PRO A 106 -9.58 -4.48 4.03
N HIS A 107 -10.52 -4.15 3.14
CA HIS A 107 -11.72 -4.95 2.98
C HIS A 107 -11.38 -6.43 2.69
N LEU A 108 -12.19 -7.37 3.22
CA LEU A 108 -11.92 -8.81 3.12
C LEU A 108 -11.76 -9.26 1.66
N GLU A 109 -12.59 -8.74 0.77
CA GLU A 109 -12.55 -9.02 -0.67
C GLU A 109 -11.19 -8.75 -1.32
N ASP A 110 -10.46 -7.75 -0.83
CA ASP A 110 -9.14 -7.39 -1.33
C ASP A 110 -8.02 -8.25 -0.70
N MET A 111 -8.30 -8.90 0.43
CA MET A 111 -7.37 -9.79 1.14
C MET A 111 -7.48 -11.25 0.70
N ILE A 112 -8.67 -11.71 0.30
CA ILE A 112 -8.91 -13.10 -0.11
C ILE A 112 -8.04 -13.50 -1.30
N PRO A 113 -7.89 -12.70 -2.37
CA PRO A 113 -6.96 -13.01 -3.45
C PRO A 113 -5.52 -13.19 -2.95
N LEU A 114 -5.08 -12.39 -1.97
CA LEU A 114 -3.74 -12.51 -1.37
C LEU A 114 -3.59 -13.83 -0.62
N TYR A 115 -4.62 -14.23 0.12
CA TYR A 115 -4.64 -15.50 0.84
C TYR A 115 -4.63 -16.70 -0.11
N ASN A 116 -5.52 -16.71 -1.10
CA ASN A 116 -5.59 -17.80 -2.09
C ASN A 116 -4.26 -17.92 -2.85
N HIS A 117 -3.66 -16.79 -3.21
CA HIS A 117 -2.35 -16.74 -3.81
C HIS A 117 -1.27 -17.39 -2.91
N PHE A 118 -1.31 -17.12 -1.61
CA PHE A 118 -0.41 -17.73 -0.63
C PHE A 118 -0.64 -19.24 -0.43
N ILE A 119 -1.89 -19.69 -0.44
CA ILE A 119 -2.18 -21.12 -0.35
C ILE A 119 -1.71 -21.86 -1.61
N ASP A 120 -1.91 -21.26 -2.79
CA ASP A 120 -1.39 -21.80 -4.04
C ASP A 120 0.13 -21.90 -4.06
N LEU A 121 0.82 -20.90 -3.51
CA LEU A 121 2.26 -20.90 -3.29
C LEU A 121 2.70 -22.11 -2.48
N ALA A 122 2.05 -22.35 -1.34
CA ALA A 122 2.36 -23.47 -0.46
C ALA A 122 2.12 -24.84 -1.11
N LYS A 123 1.08 -24.97 -1.93
CA LYS A 123 0.72 -26.22 -2.62
C LYS A 123 1.65 -26.56 -3.79
N LYS A 124 2.05 -25.57 -4.59
CA LYS A 124 2.79 -25.77 -5.86
C LYS A 124 4.30 -25.90 -5.67
N GLY A 125 4.80 -25.73 -4.44
CA GLY A 125 6.11 -26.20 -3.98
C GLY A 125 7.37 -25.55 -4.57
N SER A 126 7.33 -24.83 -5.71
CA SER A 126 8.59 -24.34 -6.32
C SER A 126 8.52 -23.14 -7.25
N GLN A 127 7.35 -22.64 -7.66
CA GLN A 127 7.27 -21.41 -8.44
C GLN A 127 6.40 -20.44 -7.69
N LEU A 128 6.99 -19.35 -7.20
CA LEU A 128 6.19 -18.32 -6.57
C LEU A 128 5.37 -17.60 -7.66
N PRO A 129 4.04 -17.76 -7.74
CA PRO A 129 3.23 -16.80 -8.48
C PRO A 129 3.54 -15.41 -7.94
N LYS A 130 3.57 -14.43 -8.84
CA LYS A 130 3.88 -13.04 -8.48
C LYS A 130 2.62 -12.38 -7.95
N ILE A 131 2.70 -11.64 -6.84
CA ILE A 131 1.68 -10.65 -6.48
C ILE A 131 1.81 -9.52 -7.48
N THR A 132 1.26 -9.74 -8.66
CA THR A 132 1.20 -8.74 -9.71
C THR A 132 0.01 -7.83 -9.47
N PRO A 133 0.00 -6.60 -10.03
CA PRO A 133 -1.20 -5.77 -10.08
C PRO A 133 -2.46 -6.48 -10.60
N LYS A 134 -2.30 -7.61 -11.30
CA LYS A 134 -3.41 -8.45 -11.77
C LYS A 134 -4.19 -9.11 -10.64
N ILE A 135 -3.59 -9.32 -9.46
CA ILE A 135 -4.29 -9.90 -8.30
C ILE A 135 -5.46 -9.03 -7.85
N TYR A 136 -5.36 -7.72 -8.09
CA TYR A 136 -6.37 -6.74 -7.79
C TYR A 136 -7.28 -6.45 -9.00
N LYS A 137 -7.22 -7.25 -10.07
CA LYS A 137 -8.05 -7.09 -11.29
C LYS A 137 -8.03 -5.67 -11.88
N GLY A 138 -6.92 -4.94 -11.73
CA GLY A 138 -6.80 -3.56 -12.21
C GLY A 138 -7.43 -2.50 -11.28
N LYS A 139 -7.95 -2.89 -10.10
CA LYS A 139 -8.43 -1.99 -9.05
C LYS A 139 -7.30 -1.04 -8.63
N LYS A 140 -7.62 0.26 -8.60
CA LYS A 140 -6.68 1.35 -8.30
C LYS A 140 -6.91 1.99 -6.93
N LEU A 141 -8.12 1.85 -6.41
CA LEU A 141 -8.55 2.37 -5.12
C LEU A 141 -9.10 1.22 -4.30
N PHE A 142 -8.72 1.20 -3.03
CA PHE A 142 -9.06 0.15 -2.08
C PHE A 142 -9.70 0.77 -0.86
N GLU A 143 -10.52 -0.02 -0.20
CA GLU A 143 -11.28 0.39 0.97
C GLU A 143 -10.65 -0.17 2.23
N TYR A 144 -10.63 0.67 3.28
CA TYR A 144 -10.00 0.37 4.55
C TYR A 144 -10.89 0.77 5.71
N THR A 145 -10.93 -0.10 6.71
CA THR A 145 -11.48 0.18 8.03
C THR A 145 -10.36 0.69 8.94
N LEU A 146 -10.62 1.79 9.65
CA LEU A 146 -9.71 2.28 10.67
C LEU A 146 -9.84 1.41 11.93
N LEU A 147 -8.72 0.88 12.40
CA LEU A 147 -8.66 0.08 13.62
C LEU A 147 -7.99 0.89 14.74
N TYR A 148 -8.61 0.82 15.92
CA TYR A 148 -7.96 1.14 17.18
C TYR A 148 -7.42 -0.15 17.80
N LEU A 149 -6.12 -0.21 18.08
CA LEU A 149 -5.45 -1.38 18.66
C LEU A 149 -5.00 -1.17 20.12
N ASP A 150 -5.15 0.03 20.65
CA ASP A 150 -4.82 0.35 22.04
C ASP A 150 -6.04 0.17 22.96
N THR A 151 -5.82 -0.17 24.22
CA THR A 151 -6.87 -0.35 25.24
C THR A 151 -7.19 0.96 25.98
N ALA A 152 -6.28 1.94 25.96
CA ALA A 152 -6.50 3.23 26.62
C ALA A 152 -7.38 4.17 25.78
N PRO A 153 -8.41 4.85 26.32
CA PRO A 153 -9.34 5.71 25.56
C PRO A 153 -8.80 7.13 25.29
N ARG A 154 -7.55 7.28 24.83
CA ARG A 154 -6.86 8.59 24.79
C ARG A 154 -6.90 9.32 23.44
N LEU A 155 -7.64 8.80 22.47
CA LEU A 155 -7.58 9.31 21.10
C LEU A 155 -8.96 9.48 20.49
N TYR A 156 -9.32 10.69 20.09
CA TYR A 156 -10.50 10.96 19.27
C TYR A 156 -10.07 11.59 17.94
N ILE A 157 -10.89 11.42 16.91
CA ILE A 157 -10.64 11.99 15.58
C ILE A 157 -11.75 12.98 15.27
N VAL A 158 -11.37 14.25 15.11
CA VAL A 158 -12.26 15.26 14.58
C VAL A 158 -12.13 15.26 13.06
N ARG A 159 -13.23 14.98 12.37
CA ARG A 159 -13.30 14.90 10.90
C ARG A 159 -14.25 15.98 10.37
N GLY A 160 -13.85 16.66 9.31
CA GLY A 160 -14.68 17.68 8.65
C GLY A 160 -13.96 19.01 8.51
N ASN A 161 -14.50 19.86 7.65
CA ASN A 161 -13.99 21.22 7.47
C ASN A 161 -14.72 22.17 8.43
N PHE A 162 -14.29 23.44 8.46
CA PHE A 162 -14.94 24.44 9.30
C PHE A 162 -16.33 24.85 8.79
N THR A 163 -16.64 24.61 7.51
CA THR A 163 -17.85 25.12 6.84
C THR A 163 -19.02 24.15 6.91
N ASP A 164 -18.75 22.85 6.83
CA ASP A 164 -19.73 21.77 6.68
C ASP A 164 -19.95 21.04 8.02
N GLY A 165 -19.29 21.51 9.09
CA GLY A 165 -19.34 20.93 10.42
C GLY A 165 -18.22 19.93 10.69
N ARG A 166 -17.99 19.68 11.98
CA ARG A 166 -17.00 18.74 12.48
C ARG A 166 -17.68 17.61 13.22
N THR A 167 -17.41 16.38 12.81
CA THR A 167 -17.82 15.18 13.52
C THR A 167 -16.67 14.70 14.39
N CYS A 168 -16.97 14.33 15.64
CA CYS A 168 -16.01 13.67 16.52
C CYS A 168 -16.26 12.16 16.44
N HIS A 169 -15.22 11.39 16.20
CA HIS A 169 -15.26 9.94 16.24
C HIS A 169 -14.40 9.46 17.40
N ASP A 170 -14.96 8.57 18.21
CA ASP A 170 -14.31 7.99 19.39
C ASP A 170 -13.94 6.51 19.15
N PRO A 171 -12.92 5.97 19.84
CA PRO A 171 -12.55 4.57 19.74
C PRO A 171 -13.70 3.64 20.18
N PRO A 172 -13.86 2.46 19.56
CA PRO A 172 -12.99 1.84 18.56
C PRO A 172 -13.22 2.34 17.12
N PHE A 173 -13.83 3.52 16.95
CA PHE A 173 -14.10 4.16 15.66
C PHE A 173 -15.12 3.40 14.81
N SER A 174 -16.11 2.76 15.45
CA SER A 174 -17.19 2.04 14.75
C SER A 174 -18.06 2.93 13.86
N SER A 175 -18.14 4.24 14.15
CA SER A 175 -18.84 5.24 13.33
C SER A 175 -17.95 5.93 12.29
N PHE A 176 -16.67 5.55 12.20
CA PHE A 176 -15.73 6.21 11.30
C PHE A 176 -15.95 5.72 9.87
N PRO A 177 -16.02 6.64 8.88
CA PRO A 177 -16.30 6.25 7.51
C PRO A 177 -15.18 5.40 6.92
N THR A 178 -15.53 4.52 5.98
CA THR A 178 -14.57 3.76 5.18
C THR A 178 -13.57 4.70 4.51
N ILE A 179 -12.29 4.34 4.59
CA ILE A 179 -11.21 5.11 3.99
C ILE A 179 -10.91 4.52 2.62
N THR A 180 -11.01 5.33 1.57
CA THR A 180 -10.60 4.94 0.22
C THR A 180 -9.19 5.45 -0.08
N SER A 181 -8.29 4.59 -0.56
CA SER A 181 -6.90 4.97 -0.85
C SER A 181 -6.28 4.11 -1.97
N HIS A 182 -5.26 4.66 -2.64
CA HIS A 182 -4.51 3.99 -3.71
C HIS A 182 -3.42 3.04 -3.21
N VAL A 183 -3.18 3.01 -1.90
CA VAL A 183 -2.19 2.09 -1.31
C VAL A 183 -2.61 0.66 -1.61
N HIS A 184 -1.65 -0.25 -1.81
CA HIS A 184 -2.01 -1.64 -2.10
C HIS A 184 -2.32 -2.43 -0.82
N PRO A 185 -3.36 -3.29 -0.81
CA PRO A 185 -3.74 -4.09 0.36
C PRO A 185 -2.61 -4.88 1.00
N HIS A 186 -1.69 -5.49 0.24
CA HIS A 186 -0.61 -6.28 0.81
C HIS A 186 0.36 -5.46 1.68
N LEU A 187 0.56 -4.17 1.37
CA LEU A 187 1.38 -3.27 2.18
C LEU A 187 0.69 -2.98 3.53
N VAL A 188 -0.62 -2.77 3.48
CA VAL A 188 -1.44 -2.52 4.67
C VAL A 188 -1.55 -3.77 5.54
N VAL A 189 -1.75 -4.95 4.94
CA VAL A 189 -1.72 -6.24 5.64
C VAL A 189 -0.38 -6.45 6.35
N PHE A 190 0.73 -6.12 5.69
CA PHE A 190 2.06 -6.24 6.30
C PHE A 190 2.18 -5.33 7.54
N ASN A 191 1.82 -4.05 7.42
CA ASN A 191 1.84 -3.11 8.54
C ASN A 191 0.92 -3.55 9.69
N LEU A 192 -0.31 -3.97 9.37
CA LEU A 192 -1.28 -4.42 10.35
C LEU A 192 -0.78 -5.67 11.08
N GLY A 193 -0.31 -6.68 10.36
CA GLY A 193 0.19 -7.91 10.98
C GLY A 193 1.42 -7.67 11.86
N GLU A 194 2.30 -6.76 11.47
CA GLU A 194 3.41 -6.32 12.33
C GLU A 194 2.91 -5.72 13.65
N LYS A 195 1.91 -4.83 13.58
CA LYS A 195 1.31 -4.20 14.76
C LYS A 195 0.61 -5.23 15.65
N LEU A 196 -0.19 -6.12 15.07
CA LEU A 196 -0.88 -7.19 15.78
C LEU A 196 0.09 -8.13 16.51
N ARG A 197 1.26 -8.42 15.91
CA ARG A 197 2.30 -9.24 16.55
C ARG A 197 2.90 -8.57 17.81
N ARG A 198 2.88 -7.24 17.88
CA ARG A 198 3.44 -6.48 19.01
C ARG A 198 2.49 -6.35 20.20
N LEU A 199 1.19 -6.60 20.00
CA LEU A 199 0.19 -6.55 21.06
C LEU A 199 0.49 -7.61 22.13
N GLN A 200 0.29 -7.24 23.40
CA GLN A 200 0.29 -8.22 24.48
C GLN A 200 -0.95 -9.12 24.37
N PRO A 201 -0.91 -10.36 24.88
CA PRO A 201 -2.06 -11.26 24.83
C PRO A 201 -3.35 -10.65 25.38
N LEU A 202 -3.27 -9.92 26.51
CA LEU A 202 -4.41 -9.25 27.12
C LEU A 202 -4.98 -8.13 26.25
N ASP A 203 -4.11 -7.28 25.68
CA ASP A 203 -4.55 -6.22 24.77
C ASP A 203 -5.21 -6.80 23.52
N ARG A 204 -4.68 -7.91 23.00
CA ARG A 204 -5.25 -8.59 21.84
C ARG A 204 -6.65 -9.11 22.11
N GLU A 205 -6.88 -9.77 23.25
CA GLU A 205 -8.20 -10.25 23.66
C GLU A 205 -9.20 -9.09 23.75
N LEU A 206 -8.83 -8.01 24.43
CA LEU A 206 -9.66 -6.81 24.54
C LEU A 206 -9.96 -6.15 23.20
N VAL A 207 -8.99 -6.11 22.28
CA VAL A 207 -9.21 -5.61 20.91
C VAL A 207 -10.16 -6.54 20.17
N GLU A 208 -10.01 -7.86 20.29
CA GLU A 208 -10.88 -8.82 19.60
C GLU A 208 -12.33 -8.74 20.11
N ASP A 209 -12.55 -8.60 21.42
CA ASP A 209 -13.89 -8.54 22.04
C ASP A 209 -14.71 -7.32 21.62
N ARG A 210 -14.05 -6.16 21.41
CA ARG A 210 -14.72 -4.93 20.98
C ARG A 210 -14.89 -4.80 19.46
N THR A 211 -14.37 -5.76 18.71
CA THR A 211 -14.29 -5.68 17.26
C THR A 211 -15.40 -6.51 16.61
N PRO A 212 -16.17 -5.95 15.66
CA PRO A 212 -17.21 -6.72 14.94
C PRO A 212 -16.64 -7.98 14.27
N GLY A 213 -17.44 -9.06 14.22
CA GLY A 213 -16.97 -10.37 13.76
C GLY A 213 -16.30 -10.39 12.37
N GLN A 214 -16.79 -9.60 11.42
CA GLN A 214 -16.15 -9.47 10.09
C GLN A 214 -14.77 -8.78 10.17
N VAL A 215 -14.64 -7.75 10.99
CA VAL A 215 -13.37 -7.05 11.21
C VAL A 215 -12.38 -7.97 11.93
N GLN A 216 -12.85 -8.77 12.90
CA GLN A 216 -12.03 -9.78 13.59
C GLN A 216 -11.50 -10.85 12.61
N LYS A 217 -12.35 -11.32 11.68
CA LYS A 217 -11.95 -12.23 10.58
C LYS A 217 -10.83 -11.61 9.73
N GLY A 218 -10.99 -10.34 9.34
CA GLY A 218 -9.97 -9.61 8.59
C GLY A 218 -8.64 -9.47 9.36
N MET A 219 -8.69 -9.13 10.65
CA MET A 219 -7.50 -9.06 11.51
C MET A 219 -6.78 -10.41 11.62
N LYS A 220 -7.54 -11.50 11.81
CA LYS A 220 -6.99 -12.87 11.86
C LYS A 220 -6.30 -13.22 10.55
N LEU A 221 -6.94 -12.92 9.41
CA LEU A 221 -6.35 -13.15 8.09
C LEU A 221 -5.09 -12.30 7.86
N ALA A 222 -5.08 -11.04 8.29
CA ALA A 222 -3.91 -10.18 8.17
C ALA A 222 -2.72 -10.72 9.00
N ALA A 223 -2.99 -11.15 10.24
CA ALA A 223 -1.98 -11.77 11.09
C ALA A 223 -1.42 -13.05 10.47
N LEU A 224 -2.28 -13.89 9.88
CA LEU A 224 -1.91 -15.12 9.18
C LEU A 224 -0.97 -14.83 8.00
N LEU A 225 -1.37 -13.92 7.11
CA LEU A 225 -0.59 -13.51 5.94
C LEU A 225 0.75 -12.90 6.34
N TYR A 226 0.77 -12.01 7.33
CA TYR A 226 2.02 -11.44 7.81
C TYR A 226 2.97 -12.51 8.36
N ALA A 227 2.46 -13.41 9.20
CA ALA A 227 3.29 -14.43 9.80
C ALA A 227 3.80 -15.43 8.76
N SER A 228 3.01 -15.70 7.73
CA SER A 228 3.41 -16.52 6.60
C SER A 228 4.48 -15.84 5.73
N TRP A 229 4.39 -14.53 5.53
CA TRP A 229 5.40 -13.73 4.83
C TRP A 229 6.69 -13.55 5.61
N MET A 230 6.63 -13.58 6.94
CA MET A 230 7.80 -13.41 7.82
C MET A 230 8.44 -14.74 8.25
N ARG A 231 7.82 -15.88 7.94
CA ARG A 231 8.45 -17.19 8.13
C ARG A 231 9.75 -17.23 7.35
N SER A 232 10.84 -17.70 7.96
CA SER A 232 12.13 -17.84 7.29
C SER A 232 11.93 -18.68 6.02
N ILE A 233 12.08 -18.02 4.88
CA ILE A 233 12.03 -18.63 3.56
C ILE A 233 13.44 -18.54 3.01
N ASP A 234 13.97 -19.67 2.58
CA ASP A 234 15.24 -19.72 1.86
C ASP A 234 15.05 -19.03 0.51
N VAL A 235 15.37 -17.73 0.47
CA VAL A 235 15.37 -16.97 -0.78
C VAL A 235 16.46 -17.58 -1.66
N PRO A 236 16.11 -18.13 -2.84
CA PRO A 236 17.06 -18.80 -3.71
C PRO A 236 18.25 -17.87 -4.03
N PRO A 237 19.51 -18.35 -3.97
CA PRO A 237 20.68 -17.50 -4.22
C PRO A 237 20.67 -16.84 -5.61
N ASP A 238 20.08 -17.49 -6.60
CA ASP A 238 19.92 -17.01 -7.97
C ASP A 238 18.95 -15.83 -8.10
N PHE A 239 18.02 -15.64 -7.15
CA PHE A 239 17.13 -14.48 -7.10
C PHE A 239 17.92 -13.16 -7.10
N GLN A 240 19.07 -13.13 -6.42
CA GLN A 240 19.92 -11.93 -6.36
C GLN A 240 20.77 -11.73 -7.63
N VAL A 241 20.99 -12.79 -8.42
CA VAL A 241 21.91 -12.82 -9.57
C VAL A 241 21.28 -12.25 -10.85
N GLU A 242 19.94 -12.22 -10.96
CA GLU A 242 19.24 -11.61 -12.11
C GLU A 242 19.61 -10.14 -12.37
N LYS A 243 20.23 -9.47 -11.39
CA LYS A 243 20.62 -8.05 -11.42
C LYS A 243 21.62 -7.66 -12.52
N CYS A 244 22.35 -8.60 -13.11
CA CYS A 244 23.54 -8.26 -13.92
C CYS A 244 23.36 -8.33 -15.44
N LYS A 245 22.28 -8.91 -15.98
CA LYS A 245 22.19 -9.18 -17.44
C LYS A 245 21.58 -8.06 -18.28
N GLY A 246 20.98 -7.03 -17.67
CA GLY A 246 20.15 -6.05 -18.39
C GLY A 246 20.72 -4.64 -18.62
N SER A 247 21.93 -4.32 -18.13
CA SER A 247 22.46 -2.93 -18.21
C SER A 247 23.86 -2.79 -18.81
N ALA A 248 24.36 -3.82 -19.50
CA ALA A 248 25.44 -3.66 -20.46
C ALA A 248 24.90 -2.94 -21.70
N SER A 249 24.59 -1.66 -21.53
CA SER A 249 24.41 -0.75 -22.65
C SER A 249 25.72 -0.72 -23.43
N SER A 250 25.64 -1.27 -24.64
CA SER A 250 26.47 -1.00 -25.80
C SER A 250 27.14 0.38 -25.74
N SER A 251 28.31 0.47 -25.10
CA SER A 251 29.33 1.45 -25.43
C SER A 251 29.96 1.02 -26.75
N ARG A 252 29.20 1.11 -27.84
CA ARG A 252 29.76 1.06 -29.19
C ARG A 252 30.60 2.32 -29.32
N GLY A 253 31.91 2.10 -29.42
CA GLY A 253 32.92 3.13 -29.54
C GLY A 253 32.59 4.11 -30.65
N ARG A 254 32.57 5.39 -30.31
CA ARG A 254 32.86 6.44 -31.27
C ARG A 254 34.37 6.61 -31.30
N ASN A 255 34.94 6.09 -32.37
CA ASN A 255 36.34 6.24 -32.73
C ASN A 255 36.64 7.73 -33.01
N SER A 256 37.89 8.09 -32.73
CA SER A 256 38.51 9.40 -32.87
C SER A 256 38.39 10.01 -34.27
N GLY A 257 38.09 11.32 -34.30
CA GLY A 257 38.19 12.17 -35.49
C GLY A 257 38.62 13.58 -35.08
N SER A 258 39.92 13.83 -35.20
CA SER A 258 40.56 15.14 -35.19
C SER A 258 39.97 16.05 -36.29
N LEU A 259 39.74 17.33 -36.00
CA LEU A 259 40.15 18.50 -36.81
C LEU A 259 39.50 19.82 -36.32
N THR A 260 40.37 20.73 -35.90
CA THR A 260 40.41 22.19 -36.16
C THR A 260 39.12 23.03 -36.31
N ARG A 261 39.01 24.02 -35.41
CA ARG A 261 38.93 25.48 -35.69
C ARG A 261 37.86 25.98 -36.69
N SER A 262 36.90 26.78 -36.21
CA SER A 262 36.62 28.15 -36.72
C SER A 262 35.49 28.86 -35.96
N ARG A 263 35.68 30.18 -35.82
CA ARG A 263 34.75 31.22 -35.33
C ARG A 263 33.74 31.60 -36.43
N SER A 264 32.48 31.88 -36.08
CA SER A 264 31.56 32.90 -36.65
C SER A 264 30.20 32.77 -35.93
N SER A 265 29.71 33.72 -35.14
CA SER A 265 29.07 35.01 -35.47
C SER A 265 27.69 34.92 -36.13
N CYS A 266 26.67 35.47 -35.45
CA CYS A 266 25.38 36.01 -35.93
C CYS A 266 24.41 34.96 -36.55
N THR A 267 23.08 34.96 -36.41
CA THR A 267 22.00 35.96 -36.25
C THR A 267 20.79 35.25 -35.59
N GLU A 268 20.00 35.88 -34.72
CA GLU A 268 18.68 36.48 -35.02
C GLU A 268 17.85 35.78 -36.11
N GLY A 269 16.61 35.43 -35.76
CA GLY A 269 15.62 34.79 -36.62
C GLY A 269 14.31 34.58 -35.87
N ASP A 270 13.52 35.65 -35.80
CA ASP A 270 12.08 35.64 -35.53
C ASP A 270 11.34 34.76 -36.55
N GLY A 271 10.25 34.14 -36.10
CA GLY A 271 9.39 33.32 -36.94
C GLY A 271 8.06 33.06 -36.25
N ASP A 272 7.18 34.06 -36.33
CA ASP A 272 5.73 33.89 -36.27
C ASP A 272 5.30 32.84 -37.30
N ASP A 273 4.46 31.88 -36.93
CA ASP A 273 3.51 31.33 -37.90
C ASP A 273 2.20 30.90 -37.26
N SER A 274 1.14 31.33 -37.92
CA SER A 274 -0.27 31.20 -37.55
C SER A 274 -0.91 30.06 -38.33
N GLY A 275 -1.89 29.38 -37.74
CA GLY A 275 -2.79 28.48 -38.44
C GLY A 275 -3.43 27.51 -37.45
N GLY A 276 -4.73 27.55 -37.15
CA GLY A 276 -5.84 27.73 -38.09
C GLY A 276 -6.22 26.35 -38.61
N GLY A 277 -7.23 25.72 -38.02
CA GLY A 277 -7.62 24.35 -38.36
C GLY A 277 -8.85 23.88 -37.60
N ASP A 278 -9.99 24.53 -37.87
CA ASP A 278 -11.31 23.98 -37.64
C ASP A 278 -11.46 22.66 -38.42
N ASN A 279 -12.00 21.62 -37.80
CA ASN A 279 -12.66 20.55 -38.54
C ASN A 279 -13.83 19.98 -37.73
N ASN A 280 -14.98 20.58 -38.05
CA ASN A 280 -16.30 19.96 -38.09
C ASN A 280 -16.23 18.52 -38.65
N ASN A 281 -16.89 17.58 -37.99
CA ASN A 281 -17.61 16.55 -38.75
C ASN A 281 -18.84 16.07 -37.98
N ASN A 282 -19.98 16.62 -38.38
CA ASN A 282 -21.29 15.99 -38.29
C ASN A 282 -21.25 14.64 -39.01
N ASN A 283 -21.92 13.63 -38.47
CA ASN A 283 -22.80 12.82 -39.31
C ASN A 283 -23.92 12.21 -38.47
N ASN A 284 -25.12 12.49 -38.96
CA ASN A 284 -26.40 11.91 -38.58
C ASN A 284 -26.43 10.40 -38.88
N ASN A 285 -27.32 9.72 -38.18
CA ASN A 285 -28.27 8.68 -38.65
C ASN A 285 -29.23 8.52 -37.46
N ASP A 286 -30.41 9.14 -37.49
CA ASP A 286 -31.64 8.73 -38.21
C ASP A 286 -32.05 7.29 -37.85
N ASP A 287 -33.17 7.25 -37.11
CA ASP A 287 -34.33 6.37 -37.21
C ASP A 287 -34.11 4.85 -37.26
N ASP A 288 -34.64 4.17 -36.24
CA ASP A 288 -35.54 3.04 -36.48
C ASP A 288 -36.45 2.83 -35.27
N ASP A 289 -37.73 3.09 -35.52
CA ASP A 289 -38.88 2.65 -34.74
C ASP A 289 -38.91 1.12 -34.69
N SER A 290 -39.07 0.56 -33.50
CA SER A 290 -39.70 -0.74 -33.31
C SER A 290 -40.37 -0.73 -31.95
N ASP A 291 -41.67 -0.46 -31.98
CA ASP A 291 -42.63 -1.12 -31.10
C ASP A 291 -42.28 -2.61 -30.99
N ASP A 292 -42.36 -3.19 -29.80
CA ASP A 292 -43.07 -4.46 -29.57
C ASP A 292 -42.82 -4.95 -28.13
N ASP A 293 -43.96 -5.19 -27.48
CA ASP A 293 -44.23 -6.22 -26.49
C ASP A 293 -43.74 -6.04 -25.05
N ASP A 294 -44.69 -5.48 -24.29
CA ASP A 294 -45.10 -5.95 -22.97
C ASP A 294 -44.99 -7.48 -22.83
N ASP A 295 -44.05 -7.95 -22.03
CA ASP A 295 -44.18 -9.22 -21.31
C ASP A 295 -43.71 -8.99 -19.86
N ASP A 296 -44.72 -8.71 -19.03
CA ASP A 296 -44.72 -8.82 -17.58
C ASP A 296 -44.42 -10.29 -17.19
N ASP A 297 -43.15 -10.68 -17.19
CA ASP A 297 -42.69 -11.84 -16.44
C ASP A 297 -42.06 -11.36 -15.13
N ASP A 298 -42.91 -11.34 -14.10
CA ASP A 298 -42.59 -11.34 -12.67
C ASP A 298 -41.75 -12.59 -12.33
N ASP A 299 -40.50 -12.64 -12.79
CA ASP A 299 -39.49 -13.51 -12.23
C ASP A 299 -38.96 -12.83 -10.96
N GLU A 300 -39.66 -13.13 -9.86
CA GLU A 300 -39.22 -12.97 -8.49
C GLU A 300 -37.88 -13.70 -8.31
N LEU A 301 -36.80 -13.06 -8.77
CA LEU A 301 -35.44 -13.47 -8.51
C LEU A 301 -35.22 -13.30 -7.00
N GLU A 302 -35.48 -14.38 -6.27
CA GLU A 302 -34.65 -14.74 -5.14
C GLU A 302 -33.20 -14.78 -5.63
N GLU A 303 -32.57 -13.61 -5.76
CA GLU A 303 -31.14 -13.42 -5.55
C GLU A 303 -30.86 -13.79 -4.09
N ALA A 304 -31.02 -15.08 -3.81
CA ALA A 304 -30.46 -15.73 -2.67
C ALA A 304 -28.98 -15.35 -2.70
N ASP A 305 -28.60 -14.68 -1.62
CA ASP A 305 -27.28 -14.22 -1.23
C ASP A 305 -26.23 -15.34 -1.27
N LYS A 306 -25.93 -15.84 -2.48
CA LYS A 306 -24.92 -16.86 -2.74
C LYS A 306 -23.51 -16.26 -2.73
N SER A 307 -23.39 -14.95 -2.47
CA SER A 307 -22.12 -14.27 -2.27
C SER A 307 -21.49 -14.59 -0.91
N GLU A 308 -22.27 -15.02 0.10
CA GLU A 308 -21.76 -15.44 1.41
C GLU A 308 -21.28 -16.90 1.47
N SER A 309 -21.52 -17.71 0.43
CA SER A 309 -21.23 -19.15 0.40
C SER A 309 -19.88 -19.52 -0.22
N VAL A 310 -18.99 -18.55 -0.47
CA VAL A 310 -17.56 -18.90 -0.38
C VAL A 310 -17.27 -19.00 1.10
N LEU A 311 -17.75 -20.10 1.69
CA LEU A 311 -17.49 -20.51 3.05
C LEU A 311 -15.97 -20.66 3.12
N TYR A 312 -15.31 -19.57 3.54
CA TYR A 312 -13.90 -19.59 3.84
C TYR A 312 -13.72 -20.77 4.77
N ASP A 313 -12.86 -21.71 4.38
CA ASP A 313 -12.53 -22.85 5.21
C ASP A 313 -11.73 -22.34 6.42
N TRP A 314 -12.46 -21.72 7.35
CA TRP A 314 -11.95 -21.18 8.60
C TRP A 314 -11.36 -22.30 9.44
N ASP A 315 -11.85 -23.53 9.25
CA ASP A 315 -11.29 -24.72 9.85
C ASP A 315 -9.88 -25.00 9.32
N HIS A 316 -9.63 -24.82 8.02
CA HIS A 316 -8.27 -24.87 7.46
C HIS A 316 -7.39 -23.71 7.96
N ILE A 317 -7.90 -22.49 8.08
CA ILE A 317 -7.16 -21.37 8.69
C ILE A 317 -6.79 -21.68 10.15
N ASN A 318 -7.74 -22.23 10.92
CA ASN A 318 -7.54 -22.61 12.32
C ASN A 318 -6.60 -23.82 12.45
N ALA A 319 -6.68 -24.81 11.56
CA ALA A 319 -5.78 -25.96 11.51
C ALA A 319 -4.34 -25.53 11.19
N TRP A 320 -4.15 -24.56 10.28
CA TRP A 320 -2.84 -23.99 10.00
C TRP A 320 -2.27 -23.28 11.22
N ARG A 321 -3.10 -22.51 11.94
CA ARG A 321 -2.71 -21.84 13.21
C ARG A 321 -2.23 -22.83 14.28
N ASN A 322 -2.88 -23.99 14.40
CA ASN A 322 -2.53 -25.00 15.40
C ASN A 322 -1.28 -25.83 15.05
N THR A 323 -0.91 -25.89 13.77
CA THR A 323 0.28 -26.63 13.30
C THR A 323 1.54 -25.78 13.21
N THR A 324 1.42 -24.45 13.21
CA THR A 324 2.55 -23.53 13.28
C THR A 324 2.70 -22.97 14.69
N VAL A 325 3.52 -23.65 15.52
CA VAL A 325 4.06 -23.02 16.74
C VAL A 325 4.92 -21.85 16.28
N PHE A 326 4.40 -20.64 16.45
CA PHE A 326 5.16 -19.43 16.17
C PHE A 326 6.28 -19.31 17.21
N GLU A 327 7.47 -19.78 16.87
CA GLU A 327 8.65 -19.32 17.58
C GLU A 327 8.75 -17.80 17.38
N PRO A 328 8.84 -17.01 18.47
CA PRO A 328 9.01 -15.58 18.34
C PRO A 328 10.32 -15.34 17.58
N LEU A 329 10.21 -14.65 16.43
CA LEU A 329 11.40 -14.13 15.74
C LEU A 329 12.28 -13.43 16.78
N PRO A 330 13.62 -13.61 16.70
CA PRO A 330 14.53 -12.96 17.62
C PRO A 330 14.16 -11.48 17.72
N ARG A 331 13.82 -11.01 18.93
CA ARG A 331 13.72 -9.57 19.17
C ARG A 331 15.12 -9.02 18.93
N HIS A 332 15.38 -8.52 17.73
CA HIS A 332 16.62 -7.82 17.44
C HIS A 332 16.62 -6.55 18.28
N GLY A 333 17.24 -6.67 19.45
CA GLY A 333 17.35 -5.59 20.42
C GLY A 333 17.98 -4.38 19.73
N ALA A 334 17.32 -3.24 19.85
CA ALA A 334 18.02 -1.97 19.76
C ALA A 334 19.14 -2.04 20.79
N THR A 335 20.38 -2.08 20.33
CA THR A 335 21.55 -1.98 21.20
C THR A 335 21.56 -0.56 21.79
N SER A 336 20.85 -0.39 22.91
CA SER A 336 21.01 0.79 23.74
C SER A 336 22.36 0.69 24.42
N ASN A 337 23.41 1.14 23.73
CA ASN A 337 24.66 1.51 24.35
C ASN A 337 24.43 2.81 25.16
N SER A 338 23.70 2.69 26.26
CA SER A 338 23.70 3.72 27.30
C SER A 338 24.89 3.42 28.20
N PRO A 339 25.89 4.31 28.28
CA PRO A 339 27.00 4.14 29.21
C PRO A 339 26.49 4.16 30.66
N PRO A 340 27.11 3.38 31.57
CA PRO A 340 26.71 3.36 32.97
C PRO A 340 26.90 4.76 33.58
N LEU A 341 25.83 5.29 34.17
CA LEU A 341 25.89 6.44 35.06
C LEU A 341 26.64 6.01 36.33
N ASN A 342 27.91 6.40 36.43
CA ASN A 342 28.67 6.31 37.67
C ASN A 342 28.10 7.29 38.69
N SER A 343 27.32 6.79 39.64
CA SER A 343 27.00 7.51 40.87
C SER A 343 28.23 7.56 41.76
N SER A 344 28.92 8.71 41.78
CA SER A 344 29.90 9.04 42.80
C SER A 344 29.18 9.66 43.99
N THR A 345 29.13 8.90 45.08
CA THR A 345 28.84 9.35 46.44
C THR A 345 30.16 9.80 47.09
N THR A 346 30.09 10.76 48.03
CA THR A 346 31.13 11.44 48.86
C THR A 346 31.49 12.83 48.34
N VAL A 347 31.45 13.92 49.14
CA VAL A 347 31.41 14.12 50.60
C VAL A 347 30.30 15.09 50.98
#